data_AF-A0A388Q3R0-F1
#
_entry.id   AF-A0A388Q3R0-F1
#
_cell.length_a   1.000
_cell.length_b   1.000
_cell.length_c   1.000
_cell.angle_alpha   90.00
_cell.angle_beta   90.00
_cell.angle_gamma   90.00
#
_symmetry.space_group_name_H-M   'P 1'
#
loop_
_entity.id
_entity.type
_entity.pdbx_description
1 polymer ?
#
loop_
_entity_poly.entity_id
_entity_poly.type
_entity_poly.pdbx_seq_one_letter_code
_entity_poly.pdbx_strand_id
1 'polypeptide(L)'
;MGIECTGYDLAVSNEGSFGPHPNIPFVQSDDEMMLFMDTLNDIEIVVRVLSTETNFNACEIQSIDELKIFAEKAKFPSHALIMKKSRYDFSDIRKGISTWEAMSEQFNEMRIRHGSVFVETDMRAMCNPTRMSVIEKATQRLADKIKLVCPICNTPGLGITAVKEGLPCELCGKPTHSIISHIYECQKCEYSNEVRYPNQKETENPMYCNFVILK
;
A
#
# COMPACT_ATOMS: atom_id res chain seq x y z
N MET A 1 7.42 7.53 -19.77
CA MET A 1 8.79 8.01 -19.49
C MET A 1 9.83 6.88 -19.37
N GLY A 2 9.77 5.94 -18.41
CA GLY A 2 10.84 4.95 -18.22
C GLY A 2 11.15 4.07 -19.45
N ILE A 3 10.11 3.44 -20.03
CA ILE A 3 10.20 2.65 -21.26
C ILE A 3 10.64 3.52 -22.44
N GLU A 4 9.96 4.64 -22.67
CA GLU A 4 10.24 5.55 -23.80
C GLU A 4 11.69 6.08 -23.80
N CYS A 5 12.25 6.38 -22.63
CA CYS A 5 13.61 6.91 -22.51
C CYS A 5 14.70 5.84 -22.68
N THR A 6 14.38 4.57 -22.45
CA THR A 6 15.38 3.47 -22.43
C THR A 6 15.27 2.53 -23.62
N GLY A 7 14.10 2.46 -24.25
CA GLY A 7 13.81 1.53 -25.34
C GLY A 7 13.67 0.07 -24.87
N TYR A 8 13.53 -0.19 -23.57
CA TYR A 8 13.26 -1.53 -23.06
C TYR A 8 11.78 -1.89 -23.15
N ASP A 9 11.49 -3.12 -23.56
CA ASP A 9 10.12 -3.62 -23.69
C ASP A 9 9.49 -4.05 -22.36
N LEU A 10 10.33 -4.30 -21.35
CA LEU A 10 9.91 -4.76 -20.02
C LEU A 10 10.16 -3.69 -18.98
N ALA A 11 9.17 -3.42 -18.14
CA ALA A 11 9.30 -2.52 -17.00
C ALA A 11 8.62 -3.06 -15.75
N VAL A 12 9.21 -2.73 -14.60
CA VAL A 12 8.61 -2.89 -13.29
C VAL A 12 8.58 -1.53 -12.62
N SER A 13 7.45 -1.18 -12.02
CA SER A 13 7.27 0.05 -11.26
C SER A 13 6.61 -0.25 -9.92
N ASN A 14 6.93 0.59 -8.93
CA ASN A 14 6.29 0.60 -7.63
C ASN A 14 5.87 2.04 -7.30
N GLU A 15 4.65 2.20 -6.80
CA GLU A 15 4.11 3.47 -6.30
C GLU A 15 3.42 3.20 -4.96
N GLY A 16 3.65 4.07 -3.98
CA GLY A 16 3.14 3.89 -2.62
C GLY A 16 2.46 5.15 -2.10
N SER A 17 1.30 4.98 -1.48
CA SER A 17 0.53 6.07 -0.86
C SER A 17 0.37 5.83 0.64
N PHE A 18 0.37 6.92 1.42
CA PHE A 18 0.25 6.87 2.87
C PHE A 18 -0.93 7.73 3.34
N GLY A 19 -1.75 7.17 4.22
CA GLY A 19 -2.88 7.90 4.79
C GLY A 19 -3.90 7.00 5.49
N PRO A 20 -5.07 7.57 5.81
CA PRO A 20 -6.19 6.84 6.43
C PRO A 20 -6.53 5.55 5.69
N HIS A 21 -6.68 4.46 6.44
CA HIS A 21 -7.13 3.19 5.89
C HIS A 21 -8.54 3.35 5.28
N PRO A 22 -8.81 2.87 4.05
CA PRO A 22 -10.07 3.10 3.33
C PRO A 22 -11.33 2.69 4.12
N ASN A 23 -11.23 1.59 4.88
CA ASN A 23 -12.34 1.08 5.70
C ASN A 23 -12.23 1.47 7.19
N ILE A 24 -11.09 2.03 7.63
CA ILE A 24 -10.83 2.34 9.05
C ILE A 24 -10.11 3.69 9.13
N PRO A 25 -10.83 4.82 8.94
CA PRO A 25 -10.20 6.12 8.67
C PRO A 25 -9.26 6.66 9.77
N PHE A 26 -9.31 6.12 10.98
CA PHE A 26 -8.46 6.51 12.10
C PHE A 26 -7.15 5.71 12.19
N VAL A 27 -6.96 4.68 11.35
CA VAL A 27 -5.72 3.89 11.25
C VAL A 27 -4.94 4.36 10.04
N GLN A 28 -3.65 4.66 10.22
CA GLN A 28 -2.77 4.95 9.08
C GLN A 28 -2.43 3.67 8.33
N SER A 29 -2.28 3.79 7.02
CA SER A 29 -1.99 2.68 6.12
C SER A 29 -0.95 3.07 5.08
N ASP A 30 -0.21 2.05 4.66
CA ASP A 30 0.68 2.04 3.50
C ASP A 30 -0.03 1.25 2.38
N ASP A 31 -0.24 1.91 1.25
CA ASP A 31 -0.90 1.36 0.08
C ASP A 31 0.08 1.27 -1.08
N GLU A 32 0.70 0.10 -1.23
CA GLU A 32 1.71 -0.17 -2.25
C GLU A 32 1.08 -0.82 -3.49
N MET A 33 1.33 -0.21 -4.64
CA MET A 33 0.96 -0.72 -5.94
C MET A 33 2.22 -1.08 -6.73
N MET A 34 2.18 -2.22 -7.42
CA MET A 34 3.23 -2.60 -8.37
C MET A 34 2.65 -2.92 -9.72
N LEU A 35 3.39 -2.52 -10.76
CA LEU A 35 3.06 -2.70 -12.16
C LEU A 35 4.21 -3.45 -12.83
N PHE A 36 3.88 -4.51 -13.55
CA PHE A 36 4.73 -5.10 -14.57
C PHE A 36 4.11 -4.80 -15.94
N MET A 37 4.95 -4.34 -16.86
CA MET A 37 4.55 -4.02 -18.24
C MET A 37 5.48 -4.72 -19.20
N ASP A 38 4.90 -5.37 -20.21
CA ASP A 38 5.57 -5.93 -21.37
C ASP A 38 4.91 -5.36 -22.62
N THR A 39 5.59 -4.42 -23.28
CA THR A 39 5.05 -3.69 -24.42
C THR A 39 5.09 -4.50 -25.71
N LEU A 40 6.01 -5.46 -25.82
CA LEU A 40 6.11 -6.31 -27.00
C LEU A 40 4.91 -7.26 -27.10
N ASN A 41 4.50 -7.80 -25.96
CA ASN A 41 3.37 -8.72 -25.87
C ASN A 41 2.07 -8.02 -25.44
N ASP A 42 2.10 -6.70 -25.17
CA ASP A 42 0.98 -5.90 -24.69
C ASP A 42 0.31 -6.57 -23.46
N ILE A 43 1.16 -6.80 -22.43
CA ILE A 43 0.77 -7.40 -21.16
C ILE A 43 0.93 -6.35 -20.06
N GLU A 44 -0.13 -6.17 -19.28
CA GLU A 44 -0.14 -5.33 -18.10
C GLU A 44 -0.56 -6.12 -16.87
N ILE A 45 0.27 -6.12 -15.83
CA ILE A 45 -0.01 -6.85 -14.60
C ILE A 45 0.16 -5.92 -13.41
N VAL A 46 -0.97 -5.60 -12.77
CA VAL A 46 -1.02 -4.77 -11.57
C VAL A 46 -1.34 -5.61 -10.34
N VAL A 47 -0.65 -5.33 -9.24
CA VAL A 47 -0.96 -5.83 -7.90
C VAL A 47 -0.95 -4.69 -6.88
N ARG A 48 -1.70 -4.88 -5.79
CA ARG A 48 -1.82 -3.93 -4.69
C ARG A 48 -1.67 -4.65 -3.36
N VAL A 49 -1.00 -4.02 -2.39
CA VAL A 49 -0.85 -4.48 -1.02
C VAL A 49 -1.15 -3.31 -0.09
N LEU A 50 -2.19 -3.46 0.72
CA LEU A 50 -2.56 -2.53 1.77
C LEU A 50 -2.06 -3.07 3.11
N SER A 51 -1.31 -2.25 3.85
CA SER A 51 -0.72 -2.61 5.13
C SER A 51 -1.03 -1.55 6.18
N THR A 52 -1.37 -1.97 7.39
CA THR A 52 -1.44 -1.09 8.57
C THR A 52 -0.11 -1.03 9.32
N GLU A 53 0.88 -1.83 8.91
CA GLU A 53 2.24 -1.79 9.43
C GLU A 53 2.97 -0.59 8.80
N THR A 54 2.81 0.59 9.39
CA THR A 54 3.48 1.81 8.94
C THR A 54 3.88 2.69 10.12
N ASN A 55 4.94 3.48 9.96
CA ASN A 55 5.35 4.52 10.90
C ASN A 55 4.93 5.92 10.42
N PHE A 56 4.09 6.03 9.38
CA PHE A 56 3.67 7.30 8.78
C PHE A 56 3.15 8.28 9.84
N ASN A 57 3.93 9.32 10.10
CA ASN A 57 3.60 10.31 11.11
C ASN A 57 4.29 11.64 10.82
N ALA A 58 3.69 12.73 11.30
CA ALA A 58 4.26 14.06 11.23
C ALA A 58 3.75 14.93 12.37
N CYS A 59 4.61 15.80 12.90
CA CYS A 59 4.29 16.69 14.01
C CYS A 59 5.10 17.99 13.93
N GLU A 60 4.55 19.08 14.46
CA GLU A 60 5.34 20.26 14.78
C GLU A 60 6.03 20.05 16.13
N ILE A 61 7.32 20.36 16.20
CA ILE A 61 8.19 20.06 17.33
C ILE A 61 8.92 21.34 17.75
N GLN A 62 8.91 21.62 19.06
CA GLN A 62 9.48 22.83 19.64
C GLN A 62 10.65 22.54 20.59
N SER A 63 10.81 21.28 21.03
CA SER A 63 11.87 20.87 21.95
C SER A 63 12.59 19.60 21.50
N ILE A 64 13.82 19.42 21.98
CA ILE A 64 14.64 18.23 21.70
C ILE A 64 14.02 16.97 22.33
N ASP A 65 13.30 17.11 23.45
CA ASP A 65 12.66 15.99 24.13
C ASP A 65 11.41 15.53 23.36
N GLU A 66 10.61 16.45 22.84
CA GLU A 66 9.55 16.12 21.87
C GLU A 66 10.10 15.43 20.63
N LEU A 67 11.25 15.89 20.11
CA LEU A 67 11.92 15.25 18.97
C LEU A 67 12.32 13.81 19.26
N LYS A 68 12.89 13.53 20.43
CA LYS A 68 13.26 12.16 20.82
C LYS A 68 12.03 11.25 20.91
N ILE A 69 10.94 11.72 21.52
CA ILE A 69 9.68 10.97 21.61
C ILE A 69 9.12 10.67 20.22
N PHE A 70 9.18 11.65 19.30
CA PHE A 70 8.77 11.45 17.91
C PHE A 70 9.67 10.44 17.20
N ALA A 71 11.00 10.57 17.35
CA ALA A 71 11.99 9.71 16.74
C ALA A 71 11.82 8.24 17.15
N GLU A 72 11.57 7.97 18.44
CA GLU A 72 11.26 6.63 18.94
C GLU A 72 10.02 6.04 18.28
N LYS A 73 8.91 6.79 18.21
CA LYS A 73 7.67 6.35 17.52
C LYS A 73 7.89 6.13 16.02
N ALA A 74 8.75 6.94 15.41
CA ALA A 74 9.15 6.82 14.02
C ALA A 74 10.10 5.65 13.75
N LYS A 75 10.53 4.89 14.77
CA LYS A 75 11.53 3.81 14.67
C LYS A 75 12.93 4.30 14.24
N PHE A 76 13.25 5.56 14.51
CA PHE A 76 14.58 6.13 14.30
C PHE A 76 15.63 5.43 15.18
N PRO A 77 16.89 5.23 14.73
CA PRO A 77 17.49 5.67 13.46
C PRO A 77 17.35 4.65 12.32
N SER A 78 16.70 3.51 12.55
CA SER A 78 16.50 2.52 11.47
C SER A 78 15.66 3.08 10.32
N HIS A 79 14.78 4.03 10.63
CA HIS A 79 14.01 4.82 9.68
C HIS A 79 14.51 6.26 9.72
N ALA A 80 14.62 6.89 8.57
CA ALA A 80 15.06 8.28 8.49
C ALA A 80 13.91 9.27 8.75
N LEU A 81 14.28 10.52 9.05
CA LEU A 81 13.37 11.63 9.24
C LEU A 81 13.55 12.71 8.16
N ILE A 82 12.49 13.48 7.97
CA ILE A 82 12.49 14.74 7.23
C ILE A 82 12.15 15.87 8.20
N MET A 83 12.88 16.98 8.11
CA MET A 83 12.60 18.21 8.84
C MET A 83 12.31 19.34 7.86
N LYS A 84 11.25 20.12 8.14
CA LYS A 84 10.78 21.25 7.33
C LYS A 84 10.55 22.46 8.22
N LYS A 85 10.62 23.65 7.61
CA LYS A 85 10.23 24.90 8.28
C LYS A 85 8.79 24.86 8.82
N SER A 86 7.84 24.39 8.02
CA SER A 86 6.46 24.16 8.47
C SER A 86 5.79 23.07 7.63
N ARG A 87 4.53 22.74 7.93
CA ARG A 87 3.78 21.70 7.21
C ARG A 87 3.68 21.94 5.69
N TYR A 88 3.49 23.20 5.29
CA TYR A 88 3.22 23.59 3.89
C TYR A 88 4.31 24.49 3.29
N ASP A 89 5.40 24.77 4.03
CA ASP A 89 6.53 25.56 3.57
C ASP A 89 7.77 24.66 3.38
N PHE A 90 8.18 24.51 2.12
CA PHE A 90 9.29 23.65 1.70
C PHE A 90 10.57 24.44 1.41
N SER A 91 10.63 25.74 1.76
CA SER A 91 11.81 26.59 1.50
C SER A 91 13.07 26.17 2.26
N ASP A 92 12.90 25.50 3.41
CA ASP A 92 13.98 24.89 4.20
C ASP A 92 13.55 23.47 4.56
N ILE A 93 14.12 22.49 3.85
CA ILE A 93 13.81 21.07 3.99
C ILE A 93 15.08 20.23 4.03
N ARG A 94 15.16 19.34 5.01
CA ARG A 94 16.27 18.43 5.23
C ARG A 94 15.71 17.01 5.25
N LYS A 95 16.23 16.12 4.40
CA LYS A 95 15.68 14.77 4.19
C LYS A 95 16.75 13.71 4.44
N GLY A 96 16.32 12.48 4.74
CA GLY A 96 17.24 11.35 4.90
C GLY A 96 18.10 11.45 6.16
N ILE A 97 17.62 12.14 7.19
CA ILE A 97 18.34 12.24 8.48
C ILE A 97 18.26 10.86 9.13
N SER A 98 19.41 10.22 9.38
CA SER A 98 19.49 8.81 9.82
C SER A 98 20.44 8.57 11.00
N THR A 99 20.94 9.62 11.65
CA THR A 99 21.84 9.54 12.82
C THR A 99 21.42 10.53 13.90
N TRP A 100 21.57 10.17 15.18
CA TRP A 100 21.16 11.02 16.31
C TRP A 100 21.90 12.36 16.36
N GLU A 101 23.16 12.37 15.94
CA GLU A 101 24.02 13.54 15.86
C GLU A 101 23.47 14.53 14.83
N ALA A 102 23.32 14.09 13.58
CA ALA A 102 22.72 14.90 12.52
C ALA A 102 21.30 15.36 12.87
N MET A 103 20.49 14.50 13.49
CA MET A 103 19.13 14.86 13.92
C MET A 103 19.15 16.04 14.91
N SER A 104 20.03 15.98 15.91
CA SER A 104 20.11 17.01 16.95
C SER A 104 20.69 18.33 16.42
N GLU A 105 21.74 18.25 15.60
CA GLU A 105 22.37 19.41 14.95
C GLU A 105 21.37 20.13 14.05
N GLN A 106 20.74 19.40 13.13
CA GLN A 106 19.84 19.98 12.14
C GLN A 106 18.56 20.53 12.76
N PHE A 107 18.02 19.87 13.78
CA PHE A 107 16.89 20.40 14.53
C PHE A 107 17.23 21.72 15.23
N ASN A 108 18.36 21.79 15.93
CA ASN A 108 18.76 23.01 16.66
C ASN A 108 18.95 24.19 15.71
N GLU A 109 19.61 23.97 14.56
CA GLU A 109 19.77 25.01 13.55
C GLU A 109 18.44 25.52 13.01
N MET A 110 17.53 24.61 12.63
CA MET A 110 16.22 25.00 12.12
C MET A 110 15.37 25.70 13.17
N ARG A 111 15.39 25.21 14.42
CA ARG A 111 14.65 25.78 15.53
C ARG A 111 15.12 27.20 15.87
N ILE A 112 16.43 27.46 15.87
CA ILE A 112 16.97 28.81 16.09
C ILE A 112 16.49 29.78 15.00
N ARG A 113 16.41 29.31 13.75
CA ARG A 113 16.01 30.13 12.61
C ARG A 113 14.50 30.40 12.54
N HIS A 114 13.68 29.39 12.86
CA HIS A 114 12.24 29.41 12.58
C HIS A 114 11.35 29.34 13.83
N GLY A 115 11.91 29.08 15.01
CA GLY A 115 11.19 28.91 16.28
C GLY A 115 10.68 27.50 16.53
N SER A 116 10.14 26.84 15.51
CA SER A 116 9.69 25.44 15.52
C SER A 116 10.18 24.68 14.28
N VAL A 117 10.06 23.36 14.29
CA VAL A 117 10.40 22.49 13.16
C VAL A 117 9.27 21.50 12.93
N PHE A 118 8.80 21.39 11.69
CA PHE A 118 7.85 20.35 11.31
C PHE A 118 8.62 19.09 10.91
N VAL A 119 8.41 18.00 11.64
CA VAL A 119 9.15 16.75 11.47
C VAL A 119 8.19 15.69 10.96
N GLU A 120 8.61 14.93 9.95
CA GLU A 120 7.85 13.82 9.39
C GLU A 120 8.75 12.60 9.19
N THR A 121 8.15 11.42 9.19
CA THR A 121 8.85 10.19 8.83
C THR A 121 9.24 10.21 7.36
N ASP A 122 10.47 9.81 7.05
CA ASP A 122 10.92 9.71 5.67
C ASP A 122 10.35 8.43 5.03
N MET A 123 9.24 8.55 4.32
CA MET A 123 8.54 7.41 3.71
C MET A 123 9.18 6.93 2.41
N ARG A 124 10.35 7.45 2.00
CA ARG A 124 11.05 6.93 0.81
C ARG A 124 11.56 5.52 1.10
N ALA A 125 11.43 4.59 0.15
CA ALA A 125 11.75 3.17 0.36
C ALA A 125 13.15 2.96 0.95
N MET A 126 14.18 3.60 0.38
CA MET A 126 15.57 3.55 0.85
C MET A 126 15.80 4.09 2.29
N CYS A 127 14.81 4.79 2.85
CA CYS A 127 14.84 5.43 4.16
C CYS A 127 13.92 4.73 5.18
N ASN A 128 13.14 3.73 4.75
CA ASN A 128 12.05 3.16 5.54
C ASN A 128 12.01 1.62 5.40
N PRO A 129 12.70 0.88 6.29
CA PRO A 129 12.66 -0.58 6.29
C PRO A 129 11.26 -1.18 6.42
N THR A 130 10.33 -0.52 7.15
CA THR A 130 8.94 -0.99 7.24
C THR A 130 8.27 -0.98 5.86
N ARG A 131 8.37 0.13 5.13
CA ARG A 131 7.88 0.24 3.75
C ARG A 131 8.54 -0.78 2.82
N MET A 132 9.86 -0.98 2.94
CA MET A 132 10.57 -1.98 2.12
C MET A 132 10.00 -3.39 2.30
N SER A 133 9.57 -3.76 3.51
CA SER A 133 8.90 -5.06 3.73
C SER A 133 7.52 -5.13 3.06
N VAL A 134 6.78 -4.01 2.98
CA VAL A 134 5.51 -3.97 2.23
C VAL A 134 5.76 -4.07 0.72
N ILE A 135 6.79 -3.39 0.21
CA ILE A 135 7.23 -3.51 -1.20
C ILE A 135 7.66 -4.95 -1.52
N GLU A 136 8.35 -5.64 -0.61
CA GLU A 136 8.71 -7.05 -0.76
C GLU A 136 7.45 -7.93 -0.90
N LYS A 137 6.44 -7.75 -0.02
CA LYS A 137 5.15 -8.45 -0.12
C LYS A 137 4.46 -8.17 -1.46
N ALA A 138 4.47 -6.92 -1.93
CA ALA A 138 3.91 -6.54 -3.22
C ALA A 138 4.68 -7.18 -4.39
N THR A 139 6.00 -7.27 -4.28
CA THR A 139 6.86 -7.87 -5.30
C THR A 139 6.60 -9.38 -5.40
N GLN A 140 6.48 -10.06 -4.27
CA GLN A 140 6.13 -11.48 -4.25
C GLN A 140 4.76 -11.72 -4.89
N ARG A 141 3.76 -10.89 -4.55
CA ARG A 141 2.42 -10.96 -5.14
C ARG A 141 2.43 -10.73 -6.65
N LEU A 142 3.26 -9.81 -7.13
CA LEU A 142 3.46 -9.55 -8.55
C LEU A 142 4.05 -10.78 -9.25
N ALA A 143 5.13 -11.34 -8.68
CA ALA A 143 5.78 -12.53 -9.22
C ALA A 143 4.84 -13.73 -9.28
N ASP A 144 4.03 -13.94 -8.25
CA ASP A 144 3.04 -15.02 -8.22
C ASP A 144 1.95 -14.81 -9.29
N LYS A 145 1.46 -13.57 -9.46
CA LYS A 145 0.49 -13.25 -10.51
C LYS A 145 1.06 -13.43 -11.92
N ILE A 146 2.32 -13.05 -12.16
CA ILE A 146 3.00 -13.27 -13.44
C ILE A 146 3.09 -14.77 -13.76
N LYS A 147 3.39 -15.62 -12.78
CA LYS A 147 3.49 -17.07 -12.97
C LYS A 147 2.15 -17.76 -13.24
N LEU A 148 1.02 -17.13 -12.89
CA LEU A 148 -0.30 -17.62 -13.23
C LEU A 148 -0.57 -17.35 -14.72
N VAL A 149 -0.56 -18.40 -15.53
CA VAL A 149 -0.76 -18.31 -16.97
C VAL A 149 -2.16 -18.78 -17.38
N CYS A 150 -2.69 -18.22 -18.47
CA CYS A 150 -3.91 -18.72 -19.09
C CYS A 150 -3.72 -20.17 -19.56
N PRO A 151 -4.63 -21.12 -19.24
CA PRO A 151 -4.50 -22.51 -19.67
C PRO A 151 -4.75 -22.73 -21.17
N ILE A 152 -5.30 -21.72 -21.88
CA ILE A 152 -5.61 -21.81 -23.31
C ILE A 152 -4.49 -21.21 -24.16
N CYS A 153 -4.03 -20.00 -23.83
CA CYS A 153 -3.07 -19.27 -24.65
C CYS A 153 -1.71 -19.02 -23.96
N ASN A 154 -1.52 -19.51 -22.73
CA ASN A 154 -0.30 -19.34 -21.92
C ASN A 154 0.07 -17.89 -21.58
N THR A 155 -0.82 -16.92 -21.79
CA THR A 155 -0.56 -15.51 -21.44
C THR A 155 -0.37 -15.37 -19.91
N PRO A 156 0.74 -14.76 -19.45
CA PRO A 156 0.98 -14.43 -18.04
C PRO A 156 -0.07 -13.50 -17.41
N GLY A 157 -0.15 -13.51 -16.09
CA GLY A 157 -0.96 -12.54 -15.35
C GLY A 157 -2.42 -12.93 -15.16
N LEU A 158 -2.79 -14.20 -15.36
CA LEU A 158 -4.14 -14.69 -15.09
C LEU A 158 -4.48 -14.40 -13.62
N GLY A 159 -5.56 -13.66 -13.40
CA GLY A 159 -5.94 -13.23 -12.07
C GLY A 159 -7.40 -12.86 -12.00
N ILE A 160 -7.84 -12.47 -10.80
CA ILE A 160 -9.21 -12.05 -10.55
C ILE A 160 -9.46 -10.73 -11.27
N THR A 161 -10.44 -10.70 -12.17
CA THR A 161 -10.90 -9.49 -12.87
C THR A 161 -12.20 -8.96 -12.28
N ALA A 162 -13.01 -9.84 -11.68
CA ALA A 162 -14.23 -9.46 -10.99
C ALA A 162 -14.52 -10.37 -9.79
N VAL A 163 -15.26 -9.82 -8.85
CA VAL A 163 -15.73 -10.50 -7.64
C VAL A 163 -17.25 -10.43 -7.65
N LYS A 164 -17.92 -11.57 -7.45
CA LYS A 164 -19.36 -11.61 -7.21
C LYS A 164 -19.60 -11.72 -5.71
N GLU A 165 -20.40 -10.81 -5.19
CA GLU A 165 -20.93 -10.86 -3.83
C GLU A 165 -22.27 -11.63 -3.81
N GLY A 166 -22.69 -12.08 -2.63
CA GLY A 166 -24.01 -12.64 -2.44
C GLY A 166 -24.06 -13.97 -1.68
N LEU A 167 -23.07 -14.29 -0.83
CA LEU A 167 -23.19 -15.46 0.03
C LEU A 167 -24.49 -15.39 0.87
N PRO A 168 -25.30 -16.46 0.92
CA PRO A 168 -26.55 -16.47 1.67
C PRO A 168 -26.30 -16.39 3.18
N CYS A 169 -27.03 -15.51 3.86
CA CYS A 169 -27.04 -15.44 5.32
C CYS A 169 -27.56 -16.76 5.92
N GLU A 170 -26.86 -17.31 6.93
CA GLU A 170 -27.23 -18.56 7.61
C GLU A 170 -28.63 -18.52 8.25
N LEU A 171 -29.11 -17.33 8.64
CA LEU A 171 -30.37 -17.17 9.35
C LEU A 171 -31.56 -16.90 8.44
N CYS A 172 -31.41 -16.03 7.43
CA CYS A 172 -32.53 -15.58 6.59
C CYS A 172 -32.40 -15.94 5.11
N GLY A 173 -31.26 -16.52 4.68
CA GLY A 173 -31.01 -16.93 3.29
C GLY A 173 -30.83 -15.78 2.30
N LYS A 174 -30.91 -14.51 2.73
CA LYS A 174 -30.72 -13.35 1.85
C LYS A 174 -29.23 -13.13 1.52
N PRO A 175 -28.91 -12.57 0.33
CA PRO A 175 -27.53 -12.35 -0.09
C PRO A 175 -26.84 -11.30 0.80
N THR A 176 -25.60 -11.57 1.18
CA THR A 176 -24.71 -10.63 1.90
C THR A 176 -23.69 -9.99 0.96
N HIS A 177 -22.89 -9.03 1.44
CA HIS A 177 -21.74 -8.50 0.71
C HIS A 177 -20.54 -9.46 0.67
N SER A 178 -20.65 -10.63 1.30
CA SER A 178 -19.58 -11.60 1.26
C SER A 178 -19.48 -12.27 -0.11
N ILE A 179 -18.24 -12.52 -0.51
CA ILE A 179 -17.86 -13.02 -1.82
C ILE A 179 -18.39 -14.44 -2.03
N ILE A 180 -19.21 -14.64 -3.05
CA ILE A 180 -19.68 -15.97 -3.49
C ILE A 180 -18.75 -16.58 -4.55
N SER A 181 -18.16 -15.77 -5.42
CA SER A 181 -17.24 -16.27 -6.44
C SER A 181 -16.24 -15.22 -6.93
N HIS A 182 -15.11 -15.71 -7.44
CA HIS A 182 -14.13 -14.94 -8.18
C HIS A 182 -14.21 -15.28 -9.67
N ILE A 183 -14.13 -14.27 -10.53
CA ILE A 183 -14.02 -14.45 -11.98
C ILE A 183 -12.55 -14.23 -12.37
N TYR A 184 -11.98 -15.21 -13.06
CA TYR A 184 -10.64 -15.17 -13.64
C TYR A 184 -10.75 -15.05 -15.15
N GLU A 185 -10.16 -14.03 -15.74
CA GLU A 185 -10.20 -13.81 -17.18
C GLU A 185 -8.80 -13.61 -17.74
N CYS A 186 -8.59 -14.07 -18.98
CA CYS A 186 -7.36 -13.81 -19.71
C CYS A 186 -7.42 -12.43 -20.38
N GLN A 187 -6.32 -11.68 -20.31
CA GLN A 187 -6.20 -10.39 -21.01
C GLN A 187 -6.04 -10.49 -22.54
N LYS A 188 -5.84 -11.69 -23.11
CA LYS A 188 -5.57 -11.91 -24.54
C LYS A 188 -6.56 -12.79 -25.30
N CYS A 189 -7.27 -13.68 -24.61
CA CYS A 189 -8.25 -14.56 -25.23
C CYS A 189 -9.54 -14.60 -24.43
N GLU A 190 -10.54 -15.29 -24.94
CA GLU A 190 -11.89 -15.40 -24.34
C GLU A 190 -11.95 -16.36 -23.14
N TYR A 191 -10.81 -16.80 -22.60
CA TYR A 191 -10.82 -17.67 -21.41
C TYR A 191 -11.37 -16.91 -20.20
N SER A 192 -12.44 -17.44 -19.63
CA SER A 192 -13.06 -17.00 -18.38
C SER A 192 -13.39 -18.21 -17.52
N ASN A 193 -13.11 -18.12 -16.23
CA ASN A 193 -13.40 -19.17 -15.26
C ASN A 193 -13.95 -18.57 -13.96
N GLU A 194 -15.12 -19.05 -13.54
CA GLU A 194 -15.73 -18.68 -12.27
C GLU A 194 -15.41 -19.72 -11.20
N VAL A 195 -14.71 -19.30 -10.15
CA VAL A 195 -14.41 -20.13 -8.99
C VAL A 195 -15.37 -19.75 -7.87
N ARG A 196 -16.33 -20.63 -7.58
CA ARG A 196 -17.26 -20.44 -6.45
C ARG A 196 -16.61 -20.80 -5.13
N TYR A 197 -17.08 -20.12 -4.07
CA TYR A 197 -16.64 -20.29 -2.69
C TYR A 197 -15.12 -20.21 -2.52
N PRO A 198 -14.46 -19.15 -3.04
CA PRO A 198 -13.00 -19.03 -2.99
C PRO A 198 -12.46 -18.98 -1.56
N ASN A 199 -13.29 -18.57 -0.60
CA ASN A 199 -12.96 -18.54 0.83
C ASN A 199 -13.42 -19.81 1.58
N GLN A 200 -13.75 -20.89 0.86
CA GLN A 200 -14.22 -22.16 1.42
C GLN A 200 -15.45 -22.00 2.34
N LYS A 201 -16.37 -21.12 1.93
CA LYS A 201 -17.53 -20.73 2.70
C LYS A 201 -18.75 -20.64 1.79
N GLU A 202 -19.84 -21.32 2.17
CA GLU A 202 -21.07 -21.37 1.37
C GLU A 202 -22.20 -20.49 1.91
N THR A 203 -22.12 -20.08 3.18
CA THR A 203 -23.08 -19.22 3.88
C THR A 203 -22.34 -18.10 4.61
N GLU A 204 -23.03 -17.05 5.05
CA GLU A 204 -22.44 -15.97 5.83
C GLU A 204 -23.09 -15.83 7.20
N ASN A 205 -22.27 -15.52 8.20
CA ASN A 205 -22.71 -15.26 9.57
C ASN A 205 -23.70 -14.08 9.56
N PRO A 206 -24.82 -14.17 10.28
CA PRO A 206 -25.83 -13.10 10.34
C PRO A 206 -25.30 -11.73 10.78
N MET A 207 -24.15 -11.64 11.46
CA MET A 207 -23.49 -10.37 11.81
C MET A 207 -23.13 -9.50 10.59
N TYR A 208 -22.93 -10.12 9.41
CA TYR A 208 -22.63 -9.43 8.16
C TYR A 208 -23.86 -9.32 7.23
N CYS A 209 -25.05 -9.63 7.75
CA CYS A 209 -26.30 -9.51 7.01
C CYS A 209 -26.86 -8.09 7.12
N ASN A 210 -27.01 -7.42 5.98
CA ASN A 210 -27.57 -6.06 5.91
C ASN A 210 -29.11 -6.02 6.02
N PHE A 211 -29.77 -7.18 6.10
CA PHE A 211 -31.21 -7.25 6.21
C PHE A 211 -31.63 -7.35 7.68
N VAL A 212 -32.42 -6.37 8.13
CA VAL A 212 -33.11 -6.43 9.41
C VAL A 212 -34.23 -7.46 9.31
N ILE A 213 -34.15 -8.51 10.13
CA ILE A 213 -35.26 -9.45 10.31
C ILE A 213 -36.25 -8.78 11.26
N LEU A 214 -37.28 -8.14 10.72
CA LEU A 214 -38.44 -7.75 11.49
C LEU A 214 -39.15 -9.04 11.92
N LYS A 215 -39.16 -9.30 13.23
CA LYS A 215 -39.99 -10.36 13.83
C LYS A 215 -41.43 -9.90 13.93
#